data_AF-A0A0C2WGN3-F1
#
_entry.id   AF-A0A0C2WGN3-F1
#
_cell.length_a   1.000
_cell.length_b   1.000
_cell.length_c   1.000
_cell.angle_alpha   90.00
_cell.angle_beta   90.00
_cell.angle_gamma   90.00
#
_symmetry.space_group_name_H-M   'P 1'
#
loop_
_entity.id
_entity.type
_entity.pdbx_description
1 polymer ?
#
loop_
_entity_poly.entity_id
_entity_poly.type
_entity_poly.pdbx_seq_one_letter_code
_entity_poly.pdbx_strand_id
1 'polypeptide(L)'
;MAEPESMRSMLERPISQLQTLSQALFTALSAGHVPDPPIAALAACDASLAEAMRLTRIHLMKQKRIEQLMDEVYELDAQLIEVVETLATGQRELQAIIEEGEERVASADKAKNAAVSYQQLIAYGSKLADFTSAPPNAPIDDKEPASIPYAFHPPFPATEIMQRGRLGLQEPIGPVGETRVIGDKTVPFTEPGAPAQARPRPAQQLTQLPNRRQAIPNMDIFDLDLNPELG
;
A
#
# COMPACT_ATOMS: atom_id res chain seq x y z
N MET A 1 16.80 -47.57 -25.77
CA MET A 1 16.07 -47.79 -24.50
C MET A 1 14.65 -48.18 -24.89
N ALA A 2 14.20 -49.37 -24.53
CA ALA A 2 12.85 -49.82 -24.88
C ALA A 2 11.83 -49.05 -24.03
N GLU A 3 10.76 -48.56 -24.65
CA GLU A 3 9.68 -47.88 -23.92
C GLU A 3 9.07 -48.83 -22.88
N PRO A 4 8.70 -48.33 -21.69
CA PRO A 4 8.06 -49.17 -20.68
C PRO A 4 6.73 -49.69 -21.23
N GLU A 5 6.59 -51.01 -21.36
CA GLU A 5 5.31 -51.64 -21.69
C GLU A 5 4.26 -51.17 -20.66
N SER A 6 3.12 -50.71 -21.15
CA SER A 6 2.00 -50.29 -20.29
C SER A 6 1.54 -51.46 -19.41
N MET A 7 1.22 -51.22 -18.13
CA MET A 7 0.69 -52.26 -17.22
C MET A 7 -0.53 -52.98 -17.82
N ARG A 8 -1.33 -52.25 -18.60
CA ARG A 8 -2.49 -52.79 -19.31
C ARG A 8 -2.07 -53.84 -20.36
N SER A 9 -1.07 -53.54 -21.19
CA SER A 9 -0.57 -54.51 -22.17
C SER A 9 0.09 -55.73 -21.52
N MET A 10 0.68 -55.55 -20.33
CA MET A 10 1.30 -56.64 -19.57
C MET A 10 0.27 -57.67 -19.04
N LEU A 11 -0.96 -57.23 -18.74
CA LEU A 11 -2.06 -58.09 -18.30
C LEU A 11 -2.90 -58.63 -19.46
N GLU A 12 -3.14 -57.84 -20.50
CA GLU A 12 -3.93 -58.25 -21.66
C GLU A 12 -3.29 -59.40 -22.45
N ARG A 13 -1.95 -59.46 -22.49
CA ARG A 13 -1.21 -60.52 -23.18
C ARG A 13 -1.45 -61.93 -22.59
N PRO A 14 -1.19 -62.21 -21.30
CA PRO A 14 -1.46 -63.52 -20.72
C PRO A 14 -2.95 -63.87 -20.70
N ILE A 15 -3.85 -62.88 -20.53
CA ILE A 15 -5.30 -63.11 -20.56
C ILE A 15 -5.77 -63.55 -21.96
N SER A 16 -5.33 -62.86 -23.02
CA SER A 16 -5.67 -63.24 -24.38
C SER A 16 -5.06 -64.59 -24.78
N GLN A 17 -3.84 -64.90 -24.31
CA GLN A 17 -3.22 -66.21 -24.49
C GLN A 17 -3.96 -67.33 -23.75
N LEU A 18 -4.41 -67.09 -22.51
CA LEU A 18 -5.23 -68.05 -21.76
C LEU A 18 -6.57 -68.30 -22.46
N GLN A 19 -7.19 -67.25 -23.02
CA GLN A 19 -8.42 -67.37 -23.78
C GLN A 19 -8.24 -68.20 -25.07
N THR A 20 -7.17 -68.00 -25.83
CA THR A 20 -6.90 -68.80 -27.03
C THR A 20 -6.55 -70.25 -26.70
N LEU A 21 -5.73 -70.48 -25.67
CA LEU A 21 -5.36 -71.82 -25.21
C LEU A 21 -6.56 -72.61 -24.66
N SER A 22 -7.44 -71.96 -23.89
CA SER A 22 -8.65 -72.61 -23.38
C SER A 22 -9.61 -72.96 -24.51
N GLN A 23 -9.83 -72.08 -25.48
CA GLN A 23 -10.63 -72.38 -26.68
C GLN A 23 -10.05 -73.55 -27.48
N ALA A 24 -8.73 -73.58 -27.69
CA ALA A 24 -8.05 -74.68 -28.38
C ALA A 24 -8.18 -76.03 -27.63
N LEU A 25 -8.16 -76.00 -26.29
CA LEU A 25 -8.35 -77.19 -25.46
C LEU A 25 -9.79 -77.71 -25.57
N PHE A 26 -10.79 -76.82 -25.48
CA PHE A 26 -12.20 -77.20 -25.60
C PHE A 26 -12.53 -77.78 -26.99
N THR A 27 -11.99 -77.20 -28.06
CA THR A 27 -12.19 -77.74 -29.42
C THR A 27 -11.53 -79.10 -29.58
N ALA A 28 -10.31 -79.29 -29.08
CA ALA A 28 -9.62 -80.58 -29.11
C ALA A 28 -10.37 -81.68 -28.33
N LEU A 29 -10.87 -81.36 -27.14
CA LEU A 29 -11.70 -82.27 -26.34
C LEU A 29 -13.02 -82.61 -27.04
N SER A 30 -13.68 -81.62 -27.67
CA SER A 30 -14.93 -81.84 -28.40
C SER A 30 -14.78 -82.72 -29.64
N ALA A 31 -13.58 -82.74 -30.24
CA ALA A 31 -13.24 -83.56 -31.40
C ALA A 31 -12.76 -84.99 -31.03
N GLY A 32 -12.71 -85.35 -29.74
CA GLY A 32 -12.27 -86.67 -29.28
C GLY A 32 -10.77 -86.93 -29.44
N HIS A 33 -9.96 -85.90 -29.66
CA HIS A 33 -8.51 -86.00 -29.76
C HIS A 33 -7.85 -85.76 -28.39
N VAL A 34 -6.80 -86.52 -28.06
CA VAL A 34 -5.96 -86.25 -26.88
C VAL A 34 -4.98 -85.15 -27.26
N PRO A 35 -5.08 -83.94 -26.70
CA PRO A 35 -4.21 -82.86 -27.09
C PRO A 35 -2.82 -83.03 -26.44
N ASP A 36 -1.78 -83.18 -27.26
CA ASP A 36 -0.37 -83.04 -26.86
C ASP A 36 0.02 -81.54 -26.76
N PRO A 37 0.92 -81.17 -25.84
CA PRO A 37 0.66 -80.85 -24.44
C PRO A 37 0.15 -79.40 -24.25
N PRO A 38 -1.18 -79.14 -24.24
CA PRO A 38 -1.75 -77.82 -23.94
C PRO A 38 -1.62 -77.44 -22.45
N ILE A 39 -1.42 -78.43 -21.58
CA ILE A 39 -1.36 -78.24 -20.12
C ILE A 39 -0.08 -77.49 -19.71
N ALA A 40 1.06 -77.78 -20.33
CA ALA A 40 2.32 -77.08 -20.03
C ALA A 40 2.28 -75.61 -20.48
N ALA A 41 1.66 -75.34 -21.64
CA ALA A 41 1.46 -73.97 -22.14
C ALA A 41 0.50 -73.16 -21.25
N LEU A 42 -0.56 -73.80 -20.75
CA LEU A 42 -1.48 -73.19 -19.77
C LEU A 42 -0.77 -72.89 -18.45
N ALA A 43 0.03 -73.82 -17.93
CA ALA A 43 0.82 -73.59 -16.71
C ALA A 43 1.84 -72.45 -16.89
N ALA A 44 2.46 -72.33 -18.06
CA ALA A 44 3.35 -71.22 -18.37
C ALA A 44 2.62 -69.87 -18.47
N CYS A 45 1.43 -69.83 -19.08
CA CYS A 45 0.59 -68.63 -19.12
C CYS A 45 0.11 -68.23 -17.72
N ASP A 46 -0.26 -69.19 -16.88
CA ASP A 46 -0.70 -68.93 -15.50
C ASP A 46 0.46 -68.38 -14.65
N ALA A 47 1.67 -68.94 -14.78
CA ALA A 47 2.87 -68.39 -14.14
C ALA A 47 3.18 -66.96 -14.60
N SER A 48 3.04 -66.68 -15.91
CA SER A 48 3.20 -65.34 -16.48
C SER A 48 2.16 -64.35 -15.94
N LEU A 49 0.89 -64.77 -15.85
CA LEU A 49 -0.19 -63.96 -15.28
C LEU A 49 0.05 -63.67 -13.81
N ALA A 50 0.46 -64.66 -13.03
CA ALA A 50 0.77 -64.50 -11.61
C ALA A 50 1.89 -63.48 -11.38
N GLU A 51 2.93 -63.49 -12.22
CA GLU A 51 4.02 -62.51 -12.15
C GLU A 51 3.54 -61.09 -12.54
N ALA A 52 2.74 -60.97 -13.61
CA ALA A 52 2.15 -59.68 -13.99
C ALA A 52 1.22 -59.11 -12.91
N MET A 53 0.44 -59.97 -12.22
CA MET A 53 -0.39 -59.57 -11.08
C MET A 53 0.46 -59.12 -9.89
N ARG A 54 1.57 -59.80 -9.60
CA ARG A 54 2.51 -59.41 -8.53
C ARG A 54 3.10 -58.03 -8.79
N LEU A 55 3.52 -57.76 -10.02
CA LEU A 55 4.03 -56.45 -10.43
C LEU A 55 2.96 -55.37 -10.35
N THR A 56 1.75 -55.65 -10.84
CA THR A 56 0.61 -54.74 -10.73
C THR A 56 0.33 -54.36 -9.27
N ARG A 57 0.35 -55.34 -8.35
CA ARG A 57 0.17 -55.07 -6.93
C ARG A 57 1.24 -54.13 -6.37
N ILE A 58 2.50 -54.33 -6.75
CA ILE A 58 3.60 -53.45 -6.35
C ILE A 58 3.37 -52.03 -6.89
N HIS A 59 3.00 -51.90 -8.16
CA HIS A 59 2.70 -50.60 -8.76
C HIS A 59 1.53 -49.90 -8.09
N LEU A 60 0.45 -50.62 -7.76
CA LEU A 60 -0.70 -50.05 -7.04
C LEU A 60 -0.31 -49.57 -5.64
N MET A 61 0.55 -50.30 -4.92
CA MET A 61 1.05 -49.84 -3.61
C MET A 61 1.90 -48.58 -3.74
N LYS A 62 2.77 -48.51 -4.76
CA LYS A 62 3.56 -47.31 -5.06
C LYS A 62 2.67 -46.14 -5.46
N GLN A 63 1.66 -46.37 -6.30
CA GLN A 63 0.71 -45.35 -6.74
C GLN A 63 -0.05 -44.75 -5.56
N LYS A 64 -0.54 -45.59 -4.64
CA LYS A 64 -1.17 -45.11 -3.39
C LYS A 64 -0.21 -44.29 -2.55
N ARG A 65 1.08 -44.67 -2.50
CA ARG A 65 2.07 -43.87 -1.78
C ARG A 65 2.35 -42.53 -2.46
N ILE A 66 2.35 -42.50 -3.80
CA ILE A 66 2.46 -41.25 -4.57
C ILE A 66 1.27 -40.34 -4.28
N GLU A 67 0.05 -40.88 -4.32
CA GLU A 67 -1.17 -40.12 -4.00
C GLU A 67 -1.12 -39.53 -2.57
N GLN A 68 -0.72 -40.33 -1.58
CA GLN A 68 -0.51 -39.84 -0.22
C GLN A 68 0.54 -38.72 -0.13
N LEU A 69 1.66 -38.87 -0.84
CA LEU A 69 2.71 -37.84 -0.87
C LEU A 69 2.22 -36.57 -1.58
N MET A 70 1.38 -36.70 -2.60
CA MET A 70 0.78 -35.54 -3.28
C MET A 70 -0.17 -34.80 -2.33
N ASP A 71 -1.00 -35.52 -1.58
CA ASP A 71 -1.87 -34.92 -0.57
C ASP A 71 -1.06 -34.21 0.52
N GLU A 72 0.02 -34.84 1.02
CA GLU A 72 0.97 -34.22 1.98
C GLU A 72 1.59 -32.93 1.40
N VAL A 73 1.97 -32.91 0.12
CA VAL A 73 2.52 -31.71 -0.54
C VAL A 73 1.47 -30.61 -0.65
N TYR A 74 0.23 -30.93 -1.03
CA TYR A 74 -0.83 -29.94 -1.11
C TYR A 74 -1.18 -29.34 0.25
N GLU A 75 -1.14 -30.14 1.32
CA GLU A 75 -1.30 -29.63 2.68
C GLU A 75 -0.18 -28.67 3.08
N LEU A 76 1.08 -29.01 2.74
CA LEU A 76 2.23 -28.14 3.00
C LEU A 76 2.17 -26.85 2.20
N ASP A 77 1.75 -26.89 0.94
CA ASP A 77 1.57 -25.71 0.11
C ASP A 77 0.49 -24.78 0.67
N ALA A 78 -0.62 -25.34 1.17
CA ALA A 78 -1.66 -24.56 1.83
C ALA A 78 -1.12 -23.85 3.10
N GLN A 79 -0.33 -24.55 3.91
CA GLN A 79 0.33 -23.97 5.09
C GLN A 79 1.33 -22.87 4.71
N LEU A 80 2.09 -23.07 3.63
CA LEU A 80 3.03 -22.06 3.14
C LEU A 80 2.30 -20.78 2.75
N ILE A 81 1.19 -20.90 2.00
CA ILE A 81 0.38 -19.74 1.60
C ILE A 81 -0.13 -19.00 2.83
N GLU A 82 -0.64 -19.70 3.84
CA GLU A 82 -1.07 -19.09 5.10
C GLU A 82 0.08 -18.34 5.81
N VAL A 83 1.27 -18.92 5.87
CA VAL A 83 2.46 -18.26 6.46
C VAL A 83 2.86 -17.02 5.65
N VAL A 84 2.80 -17.07 4.33
CA VAL A 84 3.11 -15.91 3.48
C VAL A 84 2.08 -14.81 3.65
N GLU A 85 0.80 -15.15 3.76
CA GLU A 85 -0.26 -14.17 4.01
C GLU A 85 -0.10 -13.50 5.37
N THR A 86 0.15 -14.27 6.42
CA THR A 86 0.37 -13.74 7.78
C THR A 86 1.64 -12.88 7.87
N LEU A 87 2.70 -13.24 7.13
CA LEU A 87 3.90 -12.42 7.04
C LEU A 87 3.64 -11.12 6.28
N ALA A 88 2.88 -11.17 5.18
CA ALA A 88 2.53 -10.00 4.40
C ALA A 88 1.63 -9.03 5.18
N THR A 89 0.68 -9.53 5.98
CA THR A 89 -0.12 -8.69 6.88
C THR A 89 0.75 -8.07 7.96
N GLY A 90 1.60 -8.86 8.63
CA GLY A 90 2.53 -8.36 9.65
C GLY A 90 3.49 -7.30 9.10
N GLN A 91 4.00 -7.47 7.87
CA GLN A 91 4.83 -6.46 7.23
C GLN A 91 4.08 -5.13 7.01
N ARG A 92 2.83 -5.19 6.53
CA ARG A 92 2.01 -3.98 6.32
C ARG A 92 1.71 -3.26 7.63
N GLU A 93 1.38 -4.01 8.69
CA GLU A 93 1.13 -3.44 10.02
C GLU A 93 2.37 -2.76 10.59
N LEU A 94 3.54 -3.41 10.51
CA LEU A 94 4.80 -2.83 10.96
C LEU A 94 5.18 -1.59 10.16
N GLN A 95 4.96 -1.61 8.85
CA GLN A 95 5.21 -0.46 7.98
C GLN A 95 4.33 0.73 8.39
N ALA A 96 3.04 0.50 8.65
CA ALA A 96 2.14 1.55 9.12
C ALA A 96 2.57 2.12 10.49
N ILE A 97 3.04 1.28 11.41
CA ILE A 97 3.57 1.73 12.71
C ILE A 97 4.84 2.57 12.53
N ILE A 98 5.72 2.20 11.61
CA ILE A 98 6.94 2.96 11.30
C ILE A 98 6.57 4.33 10.74
N GLU A 99 5.67 4.38 9.76
CA GLU A 99 5.19 5.63 9.15
C GLU A 99 4.55 6.56 10.20
N GLU A 100 3.68 6.03 11.06
CA GLU A 100 3.11 6.79 12.18
C GLU A 100 4.20 7.29 13.15
N GLY A 101 5.19 6.44 13.44
CA GLY A 101 6.34 6.79 14.27
C GLY A 101 7.14 7.96 13.70
N GLU A 102 7.41 7.94 12.40
CA GLU A 102 8.12 9.00 11.68
C GLU A 102 7.33 10.32 11.70
N GLU A 103 6.01 10.27 11.47
CA GLU A 103 5.14 11.44 11.57
C GLU A 103 5.13 12.06 12.97
N ARG A 104 5.09 11.23 14.02
CA ARG A 104 5.14 11.67 15.41
C ARG A 104 6.47 12.32 15.73
N VAL A 105 7.59 11.74 15.30
CA VAL A 105 8.92 12.32 15.48
C VAL A 105 9.03 13.66 14.76
N ALA A 106 8.61 13.72 13.49
CA ALA A 106 8.61 14.96 12.71
C ALA A 106 7.76 16.06 13.37
N SER A 107 6.60 15.70 13.93
CA SER A 107 5.73 16.63 14.66
C SER A 107 6.36 17.11 15.96
N ALA A 108 7.01 16.21 16.71
CA ALA A 108 7.73 16.56 17.93
C ALA A 108 8.91 17.51 17.64
N ASP A 109 9.66 17.28 16.56
CA ASP A 109 10.77 18.13 16.17
C ASP A 109 10.29 19.50 15.67
N LYS A 110 9.19 19.55 14.91
CA LYS A 110 8.52 20.82 14.59
C LYS A 110 8.08 21.57 15.85
N ALA A 111 7.50 20.88 16.82
CA ALA A 111 7.07 21.50 18.08
C ALA A 111 8.26 22.01 18.92
N LYS A 112 9.38 21.29 18.94
CA LYS A 112 10.63 21.74 19.58
C LYS A 112 11.20 22.98 18.88
N ASN A 113 11.21 23.01 17.55
CA ASN A 113 11.73 24.14 16.79
C ASN A 113 10.82 25.37 16.88
N ALA A 114 9.50 25.16 16.97
CA ALA A 114 8.50 26.20 17.15
C ALA A 114 8.20 26.48 18.64
N ALA A 115 9.10 26.08 19.55
CA ALA A 115 8.89 26.25 20.99
C ALA A 115 8.77 27.74 21.33
N VAL A 116 7.55 28.15 21.70
CA VAL A 116 7.27 29.51 22.15
C VAL A 116 7.78 29.66 23.58
N SER A 117 8.47 30.76 23.86
CA SER A 117 8.96 31.02 25.21
C SER A 117 7.80 31.15 26.19
N TYR A 118 7.96 30.60 27.39
CA TYR A 118 6.95 30.66 28.45
C TYR A 118 6.51 32.10 28.77
N GLN A 119 7.44 33.06 28.70
CA GLN A 119 7.16 34.48 28.93
C GLN A 119 6.23 35.06 27.86
N GLN A 120 6.40 34.69 26.59
CA GLN A 120 5.51 35.12 25.51
C GLN A 120 4.11 34.53 25.67
N LEU A 121 4.00 33.28 26.13
CA LEU A 121 2.71 32.65 26.39
C LEU A 121 1.94 33.33 27.53
N ILE A 122 2.62 33.66 28.64
CA ILE A 122 2.00 34.43 29.74
C ILE A 122 1.56 35.80 29.23
N ALA A 123 2.44 36.54 28.55
CA ALA A 123 2.15 37.89 28.09
C ALA A 123 1.01 37.92 27.05
N TYR A 124 0.87 36.87 26.24
CA TYR A 124 -0.24 36.74 25.31
C TYR A 124 -1.53 36.30 26.01
N GLY A 125 -1.45 35.34 26.94
CA GLY A 125 -2.58 34.89 27.75
C GLY A 125 -3.19 35.99 28.61
N SER A 126 -2.36 36.85 29.22
CA SER A 126 -2.85 38.01 29.98
C SER A 126 -3.59 39.00 29.08
N LYS A 127 -3.11 39.22 27.85
CA LYS A 127 -3.81 40.06 26.86
C LYS A 127 -5.12 39.45 26.44
N LEU A 128 -5.17 38.14 26.18
CA LEU A 128 -6.39 37.45 25.81
C LEU A 128 -7.43 37.46 26.94
N ALA A 129 -7.01 37.33 28.20
CA ALA A 129 -7.91 37.31 29.35
C ALA A 129 -8.81 38.55 29.42
N ASP A 130 -8.31 39.72 29.02
CA ASP A 130 -9.08 40.97 28.99
C ASP A 130 -10.20 40.97 27.92
N PHE A 131 -10.09 40.13 26.88
CA PHE A 131 -11.09 40.00 25.79
C PHE A 131 -11.94 38.73 25.88
N THR A 132 -11.50 37.71 26.63
CA THR A 132 -12.20 36.42 26.71
C THR A 132 -12.87 36.17 28.06
N SER A 133 -12.50 36.91 29.10
CA SER A 133 -13.12 36.79 30.42
C SER A 133 -14.40 37.60 30.49
N ALA A 134 -15.56 36.92 30.44
CA ALA A 134 -16.79 37.51 30.96
C ALA A 134 -16.70 37.52 32.50
N PRO A 135 -16.71 38.68 33.17
CA PRO A 135 -16.68 38.71 34.63
C PRO A 135 -17.90 37.96 35.18
N PRO A 136 -17.77 37.21 36.29
CA PRO A 136 -18.84 36.36 36.85
C PRO A 136 -20.15 37.09 37.18
N ASN A 137 -20.14 38.43 37.22
CA ASN A 137 -21.29 39.30 37.42
C ASN A 137 -21.41 40.39 36.33
N ALA A 138 -21.17 40.06 35.06
CA ALA A 138 -21.46 41.01 33.97
C ALA A 138 -22.99 41.27 33.90
N PRO A 139 -23.48 42.50 34.12
CA PRO A 139 -24.88 42.82 33.87
C PRO A 139 -25.16 42.64 32.37
N ILE A 140 -26.27 41.98 32.06
CA ILE A 140 -26.70 41.61 30.69
C ILE A 140 -27.20 42.83 29.88
N ASP A 141 -27.25 44.02 30.49
CA ASP A 141 -27.81 45.23 29.88
C ASP A 141 -26.74 46.25 29.44
N ASP A 142 -26.85 46.72 28.19
CA ASP A 142 -26.06 47.78 27.55
C ASP A 142 -26.31 49.20 28.13
N LYS A 143 -26.55 49.33 29.43
CA LYS A 143 -26.78 50.63 30.08
C LYS A 143 -25.63 50.97 31.02
N GLU A 144 -24.81 51.92 30.54
CA GLU A 144 -23.83 52.78 31.22
C GLU A 144 -22.99 52.22 32.39
N PRO A 145 -21.66 52.44 32.38
CA PRO A 145 -20.76 51.74 33.27
C PRO A 145 -20.88 52.25 34.71
N ALA A 146 -21.38 51.41 35.62
CA ALA A 146 -20.90 51.46 36.99
C ALA A 146 -19.38 51.25 36.94
N SER A 147 -18.61 52.09 37.63
CA SER A 147 -17.15 52.11 37.60
C SER A 147 -16.57 50.80 38.19
N ILE A 148 -16.54 49.75 37.38
CA ILE A 148 -15.80 48.52 37.67
C ILE A 148 -14.38 48.78 37.16
N PRO A 149 -13.32 48.56 37.96
CA PRO A 149 -11.93 48.82 37.57
C PRO A 149 -11.40 47.91 36.44
N TYR A 150 -12.28 47.09 35.83
CA TYR A 150 -11.93 46.16 34.76
C TYR A 150 -12.46 46.69 33.43
N ALA A 151 -11.53 46.92 32.50
CA ALA A 151 -11.82 47.24 31.10
C ALA A 151 -12.38 46.00 30.41
N PHE A 152 -13.70 45.82 30.45
CA PHE A 152 -14.37 44.80 29.66
C PHE A 152 -14.33 45.21 28.19
N HIS A 153 -13.65 44.43 27.36
CA HIS A 153 -13.63 44.62 25.92
C HIS A 153 -14.65 43.69 25.26
N PRO A 154 -15.44 44.19 24.29
CA PRO A 154 -16.40 43.35 23.58
C PRO A 154 -15.68 42.22 22.81
N PRO A 155 -16.33 41.08 22.59
CA PRO A 155 -15.72 39.89 21.96
C PRO A 155 -15.28 40.12 20.52
N PHE A 156 -15.83 41.15 19.86
CA PHE A 156 -15.46 41.58 18.53
C PHE A 156 -15.25 43.10 18.52
N PRO A 157 -14.35 43.63 17.66
CA PRO A 157 -14.13 45.06 17.57
C PRO A 157 -15.41 45.79 17.17
N ALA A 158 -15.84 46.76 17.97
CA ALA A 158 -17.00 47.59 17.67
C ALA A 158 -16.77 48.43 16.39
N THR A 159 -17.87 48.78 15.70
CA THR A 159 -17.84 49.61 14.48
C THR A 159 -17.12 50.94 14.69
N GLU A 160 -17.27 51.56 15.85
CA GLU A 160 -16.56 52.80 16.23
C GLU A 160 -15.04 52.61 16.32
N ILE A 161 -14.58 51.48 16.85
CA ILE A 161 -13.15 51.14 16.93
C ILE A 161 -12.61 50.86 15.52
N MET A 162 -13.40 50.21 14.66
CA MET A 162 -13.05 49.98 13.26
C MET A 162 -12.95 51.29 12.45
N GLN A 163 -13.88 52.22 12.68
CA GLN A 163 -13.91 53.55 12.06
C GLN A 163 -12.79 54.46 12.58
N ARG A 164 -12.46 54.39 13.86
CA ARG A 164 -11.36 55.17 14.45
C ARG A 164 -9.98 54.57 14.12
N GLY A 165 -9.94 53.28 13.80
CA GLY A 165 -8.73 52.58 13.42
C GLY A 165 -8.17 53.03 12.07
N ARG A 166 -7.03 52.44 11.68
CA ARG A 166 -6.38 52.72 10.38
C ARG A 166 -7.28 52.52 9.16
N LEU A 167 -8.37 51.76 9.30
CA LEU A 167 -9.33 51.51 8.24
C LEU A 167 -10.25 52.71 7.98
N GLY A 168 -10.72 53.43 9.01
CA GLY A 168 -11.56 54.62 8.82
C GLY A 168 -10.80 55.94 8.69
N LEU A 169 -9.48 55.94 8.92
CA LEU A 169 -8.58 57.02 8.50
C LEU A 169 -8.24 57.00 7.00
N GLN A 170 -8.60 55.90 6.31
CA GLN A 170 -8.52 55.84 4.85
C GLN A 170 -9.72 56.57 4.25
N GLU A 171 -9.52 57.15 3.07
CA GLU A 171 -10.54 57.89 2.34
C GLU A 171 -11.83 57.05 2.23
N PRO A 172 -13.03 57.64 2.45
CA PRO A 172 -14.29 56.89 2.43
C PRO A 172 -14.37 56.07 1.14
N ILE A 173 -14.81 54.82 1.27
CA ILE A 173 -15.00 53.90 0.14
C ILE A 173 -15.84 54.67 -0.88
N GLY A 174 -15.28 54.86 -2.09
CA GLY A 174 -15.92 55.59 -3.18
C GLY A 174 -17.28 54.99 -3.54
N PRO A 175 -18.04 55.63 -4.44
CA PRO A 175 -19.35 55.14 -4.87
C PRO A 175 -19.25 53.67 -5.33
N VAL A 176 -20.27 52.88 -4.96
CA VAL A 176 -20.34 51.43 -5.19
C VAL A 176 -20.06 51.12 -6.66
N GLY A 177 -18.94 50.44 -6.93
CA GLY A 177 -18.50 50.06 -8.29
C GLY A 177 -17.05 50.45 -8.62
N GLU A 178 -16.41 51.31 -7.83
CA GLU A 178 -14.99 51.63 -8.00
C GLU A 178 -14.09 50.60 -7.29
N THR A 179 -13.23 49.92 -8.03
CA THR A 179 -12.17 49.07 -7.46
C THR A 179 -10.91 49.90 -7.27
N ARG A 180 -10.50 50.11 -6.02
CA ARG A 180 -9.26 50.81 -5.69
C ARG A 180 -8.29 49.85 -5.01
N VAL A 181 -7.03 49.88 -5.45
CA VAL A 181 -5.97 49.08 -4.83
C VAL A 181 -5.61 49.71 -3.50
N ILE A 182 -5.93 49.03 -2.40
CA ILE A 182 -5.54 49.43 -1.05
C ILE A 182 -4.09 48.97 -0.85
N GLY A 183 -3.15 49.90 -0.71
CA GLY A 183 -1.78 49.55 -0.28
C GLY A 183 -0.61 50.15 -1.05
N ASP A 184 -0.76 51.23 -1.82
CA ASP A 184 0.38 51.90 -2.46
C ASP A 184 1.18 52.77 -1.48
N LYS A 185 1.81 52.12 -0.49
CA LYS A 185 3.04 52.58 0.14
C LYS A 185 3.91 51.35 0.39
N THR A 186 5.10 51.39 -0.19
CA THR A 186 6.27 50.59 0.15
C THR A 186 6.53 50.62 1.67
N VAL A 187 5.84 49.78 2.43
CA VAL A 187 6.29 49.34 3.74
C VAL A 187 7.12 48.09 3.52
N PRO A 188 8.44 48.10 3.75
CA PRO A 188 9.19 46.87 3.75
C PRO A 188 8.61 45.97 4.83
N PHE A 189 8.23 44.77 4.42
CA PHE A 189 7.92 43.68 5.32
C PHE A 189 9.17 43.43 6.17
N THR A 190 9.15 43.87 7.44
CA THR A 190 10.16 43.46 8.42
C THR A 190 9.77 42.08 8.93
N GLU A 191 10.47 41.07 8.45
CA GLU A 191 10.57 39.79 9.14
C GLU A 191 10.98 40.04 10.61
N PRO A 192 10.35 39.36 11.59
CA PRO A 192 10.74 39.50 12.98
C PRO A 192 12.11 38.83 13.19
N GLY A 193 13.20 39.58 13.01
CA GLY A 193 14.55 39.05 13.29
C GLY A 193 15.79 39.85 12.85
N ALA A 194 15.70 40.96 12.11
CA ALA A 194 16.91 41.63 11.59
C ALA A 194 17.24 42.97 12.29
N PRO A 195 18.52 43.23 12.65
CA PRO A 195 18.92 44.44 13.38
C PRO A 195 18.93 45.69 12.49
N ALA A 196 18.49 46.81 13.08
CA ALA A 196 18.36 48.11 12.42
C ALA A 196 19.69 48.63 11.86
N GLN A 197 19.78 48.84 10.54
CA GLN A 197 20.88 49.58 9.93
C GLN A 197 20.41 50.66 8.93
N ALA A 198 20.89 51.88 9.23
CA ALA A 198 21.38 52.95 8.38
C ALA A 198 20.54 53.49 7.20
N ARG A 199 20.35 54.82 7.24
CA ARG A 199 19.76 55.70 6.20
C ARG A 199 20.45 55.59 4.83
N PRO A 200 19.73 55.83 3.71
CA PRO A 200 20.29 55.70 2.36
C PRO A 200 21.07 56.96 1.93
N ARG A 201 22.15 56.75 1.16
CA ARG A 201 22.78 57.76 0.28
C ARG A 201 22.29 57.55 -1.17
N PRO A 202 22.21 58.59 -2.00
CA PRO A 202 21.66 58.48 -3.35
C PRO A 202 22.64 57.84 -4.33
N ALA A 203 22.10 57.03 -5.23
CA ALA A 203 22.81 56.24 -6.22
C ALA A 203 23.32 57.09 -7.40
N GLN A 204 24.55 56.80 -7.86
CA GLN A 204 25.00 57.09 -9.22
C GLN A 204 24.81 55.84 -10.09
N GLN A 205 24.48 56.11 -11.34
CA GLN A 205 24.12 55.22 -12.45
C GLN A 205 25.18 54.14 -12.74
N LEU A 206 24.79 53.00 -13.33
CA LEU A 206 25.27 52.56 -14.65
C LEU A 206 24.66 51.21 -15.10
N THR A 207 24.00 51.27 -16.25
CA THR A 207 24.14 50.42 -17.46
C THR A 207 23.95 48.89 -17.44
N GLN A 208 23.12 48.49 -18.40
CA GLN A 208 22.69 47.17 -18.87
C GLN A 208 23.83 46.27 -19.39
N LEU A 209 23.60 44.95 -19.44
CA LEU A 209 23.85 44.08 -20.61
C LEU A 209 23.13 42.70 -20.45
N PRO A 210 22.76 42.02 -21.56
CA PRO A 210 21.93 40.81 -21.58
C PRO A 210 22.72 39.52 -21.93
N ASN A 211 21.99 38.39 -22.03
CA ASN A 211 22.37 37.00 -22.41
C ASN A 211 22.46 36.04 -21.21
N ARG A 212 22.05 34.77 -21.28
CA ARG A 212 21.98 33.85 -22.43
C ARG A 212 21.04 32.68 -22.10
N ARG A 213 20.14 32.33 -23.02
CA ARG A 213 19.45 31.02 -23.04
C ARG A 213 20.45 29.91 -23.41
N GLN A 214 20.34 28.76 -22.75
CA GLN A 214 20.67 27.46 -23.32
C GLN A 214 19.47 26.52 -23.10
N ALA A 215 18.88 26.08 -24.22
CA ALA A 215 18.14 24.82 -24.32
C ALA A 215 19.16 23.66 -24.21
N ILE A 216 18.85 22.39 -23.96
CA ILE A 216 17.98 21.38 -24.62
C ILE A 216 18.08 20.10 -23.69
N PRO A 217 17.54 18.88 -23.97
CA PRO A 217 16.22 18.38 -24.37
C PRO A 217 15.56 17.46 -23.32
N ASN A 218 14.30 17.10 -23.60
CA ASN A 218 13.52 15.98 -23.05
C ASN A 218 14.31 14.65 -23.05
N MET A 219 14.16 13.88 -21.97
CA MET A 219 14.41 12.45 -21.95
C MET A 219 13.08 11.77 -21.63
N ASP A 220 12.51 11.10 -22.64
CA ASP A 220 11.41 10.15 -22.52
C ASP A 220 11.85 8.97 -21.65
N ILE A 221 11.18 8.77 -20.51
CA ILE A 221 11.49 7.75 -19.49
C ILE A 221 10.49 6.57 -19.54
N PHE A 222 9.61 6.50 -20.55
CA PHE A 222 8.58 5.48 -20.64
C PHE A 222 8.75 4.55 -21.85
N ASP A 223 9.88 3.85 -21.92
CA ASP A 223 10.07 2.75 -22.86
C ASP A 223 10.75 1.56 -22.16
N LEU A 224 10.04 0.97 -21.18
CA LEU A 224 10.33 -0.35 -20.66
C LEU A 224 9.27 -1.33 -21.18
N ASP A 225 9.60 -1.97 -22.29
CA ASP A 225 8.93 -3.15 -22.81
C ASP A 225 9.12 -4.33 -21.83
N LEU A 226 8.01 -4.81 -21.26
CA LEU A 226 7.94 -5.82 -20.20
C LEU A 226 7.12 -7.03 -20.66
N ASN A 227 7.40 -7.62 -21.83
CA ASN A 227 6.94 -8.97 -22.16
C ASN A 227 7.70 -9.60 -23.35
N PRO A 228 8.69 -10.49 -23.13
CA PRO A 228 9.28 -11.29 -24.20
C PRO A 228 8.84 -12.77 -24.17
N GLU A 229 7.61 -13.11 -23.75
CA GLU A 229 7.15 -14.51 -23.82
C GLU A 229 5.62 -14.59 -24.02
N LEU A 230 5.17 -14.56 -25.29
CA LEU A 230 3.97 -15.26 -25.79
C LEU A 230 3.88 -15.12 -27.33
N GLY A 231 4.16 -16.20 -28.06
CA GLY A 231 4.03 -16.29 -29.52
C GLY A 231 4.73 -17.49 -30.13
#